data_AF-A0A1V4MTH3-F1
#
_entry.id   AF-A0A1V4MTH3-F1
#
_cell.length_a   1.000
_cell.length_b   1.000
_cell.length_c   1.000
_cell.angle_alpha   90.00
_cell.angle_beta   90.00
_cell.angle_gamma   90.00
#
_symmetry.space_group_name_H-M   'P 1'
#
loop_
_entity.id
_entity.type
_entity.pdbx_description
1 polymer ?
#
loop_
_entity_poly.entity_id
_entity_poly.type
_entity_poly.pdbx_seq_one_letter_code
_entity_poly.pdbx_strand_id
1 'polypeptide(L)'
;MKAAILVLAGYLAADIFLEGGVAAAAVIGLSVLEFLFILVFRGERHASLLIEGVVLALVLTAGHFLASAGYPGSEYVLLEFVLGATLLVSALAGRPWLASLMRRFPGFSPEEGRLGSVSKDMGTMFLLHGAFTGAWLVLEGGIDVPVALGSFALLYLLVVIRTRSRLGHETLSGMPRLIVEDERRAVLVSGGRRLGTLEVEIGRVAIARRFRVGEGVEMHRFLADLEKALRSSGCLSVRIAEWDGDTLPLEISGYIESPAGWTRRL
;
A
#
# COMPACT_ATOMS: atom_id res chain seq x y z
N MET A 1 -5.46 -4.43 -20.62
CA MET A 1 -6.68 -4.54 -19.76
C MET A 1 -7.41 -5.86 -19.96
N LYS A 2 -7.75 -6.28 -21.19
CA LYS A 2 -8.55 -7.48 -21.43
C LYS A 2 -7.81 -8.82 -21.20
N ALA A 3 -6.51 -8.90 -21.50
CA ALA A 3 -5.77 -10.16 -21.43
C ALA A 3 -5.48 -10.67 -20.01
N ALA A 4 -4.96 -9.83 -19.10
CA ALA A 4 -4.64 -10.25 -17.73
C ALA A 4 -5.88 -10.69 -16.93
N ILE A 5 -7.02 -10.01 -17.11
CA ILE A 5 -8.29 -10.40 -16.49
C ILE A 5 -8.81 -11.72 -17.09
N LEU A 6 -8.66 -11.91 -18.40
CA LEU A 6 -9.04 -13.16 -19.08
C LEU A 6 -8.17 -14.34 -18.63
N VAL A 7 -6.88 -14.09 -18.40
CA VAL A 7 -5.94 -15.10 -17.90
C VAL A 7 -6.22 -15.42 -16.43
N LEU A 8 -6.52 -14.42 -15.59
CA LEU A 8 -6.96 -14.63 -14.21
C LEU A 8 -8.29 -15.40 -14.14
N ALA A 9 -9.25 -15.06 -15.01
CA ALA A 9 -10.50 -15.79 -15.16
C ALA A 9 -10.26 -17.21 -15.70
N GLY A 10 -9.26 -17.39 -16.56
CA GLY A 10 -8.81 -18.70 -17.03
C GLY A 10 -8.19 -19.54 -15.92
N TYR A 11 -7.39 -18.95 -15.04
CA TYR A 11 -6.86 -19.64 -13.84
C TYR A 11 -7.99 -20.07 -12.92
N LEU A 12 -8.93 -19.16 -12.61
CA LEU A 12 -10.10 -19.47 -11.80
C LEU A 12 -10.98 -20.55 -12.45
N ALA A 13 -11.17 -20.50 -13.78
CA ALA A 13 -11.94 -21.52 -14.48
C ALA A 13 -11.22 -22.88 -14.52
N ALA A 14 -9.90 -22.89 -14.71
CA ALA A 14 -9.11 -24.12 -14.64
C ALA A 14 -9.18 -24.75 -13.25
N ASP A 15 -9.14 -23.93 -12.20
CA ASP A 15 -9.23 -24.38 -10.79
C ASP A 15 -10.63 -24.87 -10.41
N ILE A 16 -11.69 -24.25 -10.93
CA ILE A 16 -13.08 -24.62 -10.63
C ILE A 16 -13.58 -25.82 -11.44
N PHE A 17 -13.15 -25.94 -12.70
CA PHE A 17 -13.75 -26.89 -13.65
C PHE A 17 -12.82 -28.04 -14.06
N LEU A 18 -11.53 -28.00 -13.73
CA LEU A 18 -10.56 -29.05 -14.08
C LEU A 18 -9.94 -29.60 -12.80
N GLU A 19 -9.53 -30.87 -12.83
CA GLU A 19 -8.90 -31.53 -11.69
C GLU A 19 -7.49 -32.04 -12.03
N GLY A 20 -6.62 -32.04 -11.02
CA GLY A 20 -5.31 -32.68 -11.05
C GLY A 20 -4.42 -32.25 -12.22
N GLY A 21 -3.86 -33.22 -12.94
CA GLY A 21 -2.92 -32.95 -14.03
C GLY A 21 -3.48 -32.10 -15.17
N VAL A 22 -4.81 -32.13 -15.38
CA VAL A 22 -5.47 -31.34 -16.43
C VAL A 22 -5.53 -29.87 -16.02
N ALA A 23 -5.86 -29.58 -14.76
CA ALA A 23 -5.78 -28.23 -14.21
C ALA A 23 -4.35 -27.68 -14.29
N ALA A 24 -3.36 -28.47 -13.87
CA ALA A 24 -1.95 -28.09 -13.94
C ALA A 24 -1.48 -27.77 -15.38
N ALA A 25 -1.85 -28.59 -16.37
CA ALA A 25 -1.54 -28.33 -17.78
C ALA A 25 -2.22 -27.06 -18.31
N ALA A 26 -3.47 -26.81 -17.91
CA ALA A 26 -4.20 -25.60 -18.28
C ALA A 26 -3.54 -24.34 -17.70
N VAL A 27 -3.13 -24.37 -16.42
CA VAL A 27 -2.39 -23.29 -15.75
C VAL A 27 -1.08 -22.97 -16.49
N ILE A 28 -0.29 -23.99 -16.85
CA ILE A 28 0.94 -23.79 -17.65
C ILE A 28 0.61 -23.18 -19.02
N GLY A 29 -0.39 -23.73 -19.71
CA GLY A 29 -0.82 -23.23 -21.02
C GLY A 29 -1.24 -21.76 -20.98
N LEU A 30 -2.04 -21.37 -19.99
CA LEU A 30 -2.46 -19.99 -19.76
C LEU A 30 -1.26 -19.06 -19.48
N SER A 31 -0.29 -19.52 -18.70
CA SER A 31 0.94 -18.78 -18.40
C SER A 31 1.77 -18.50 -19.65
N VAL A 32 1.93 -19.52 -20.50
CA VAL A 32 2.64 -19.42 -21.78
C VAL A 32 1.89 -18.48 -22.72
N LEU A 33 0.57 -18.61 -22.82
CA LEU A 33 -0.26 -17.73 -23.66
C LEU A 33 -0.18 -16.27 -23.19
N GLU A 34 -0.22 -16.00 -21.88
CA GLU A 34 -0.07 -14.66 -21.35
C GLU A 34 1.32 -14.09 -21.65
N PHE A 35 2.36 -14.88 -21.42
CA PHE A 35 3.74 -14.48 -21.74
C PHE A 35 3.89 -14.12 -23.23
N LEU A 36 3.40 -14.98 -24.14
CA LEU A 36 3.44 -14.74 -25.58
C LEU A 36 2.62 -13.51 -25.97
N PHE A 37 1.44 -13.32 -25.37
CA PHE A 37 0.62 -12.15 -25.63
C PHE A 37 1.36 -10.86 -25.25
N ILE A 38 1.95 -10.79 -24.05
CA ILE A 38 2.68 -9.59 -23.64
C ILE A 38 3.93 -9.37 -24.50
N LEU A 39 4.64 -10.45 -24.85
CA LEU A 39 5.81 -10.37 -25.72
C LEU A 39 5.44 -9.82 -27.11
N VAL A 40 4.39 -10.34 -27.75
CA VAL A 40 3.99 -9.97 -29.11
C VAL A 40 3.36 -8.58 -29.16
N PHE A 41 2.44 -8.27 -28.22
CA PHE A 41 1.65 -7.04 -28.30
C PHE A 41 2.24 -5.86 -27.52
N ARG A 42 3.15 -6.10 -26.58
CA ARG A 42 3.80 -5.02 -25.80
C ARG A 42 5.33 -4.98 -25.98
N GLY A 43 5.93 -5.98 -26.62
CA GLY A 43 7.39 -6.05 -26.79
C GLY A 43 8.16 -6.31 -25.48
N GLU A 44 7.46 -6.62 -24.39
CA GLU A 44 8.04 -6.77 -23.06
C GLU A 44 8.29 -8.26 -22.74
N ARG A 45 9.48 -8.59 -22.23
CA ARG A 45 9.81 -9.96 -21.78
C ARG A 45 9.51 -10.12 -20.30
N HIS A 46 8.39 -10.74 -19.96
CA HIS A 46 8.01 -11.06 -18.58
C HIS A 46 8.17 -12.55 -18.27
N ALA A 47 9.42 -13.04 -18.29
CA ALA A 47 9.71 -14.46 -18.05
C ALA A 47 9.21 -14.98 -16.68
N SER A 48 8.96 -14.09 -15.72
CA SER A 48 8.35 -14.42 -14.44
C SER A 48 6.98 -15.08 -14.57
N LEU A 49 6.20 -14.80 -15.62
CA LEU A 49 4.90 -15.42 -15.86
C LEU A 49 5.01 -16.93 -16.08
N LEU A 50 6.08 -17.38 -16.74
CA LEU A 50 6.33 -18.81 -16.95
C LEU A 50 6.66 -19.50 -15.61
N ILE A 51 7.43 -18.83 -14.76
CA ILE A 51 7.79 -19.32 -13.43
C ILE A 51 6.53 -19.37 -12.53
N GLU A 52 5.72 -18.31 -12.53
CA GLU A 52 4.43 -18.27 -11.82
C GLU A 52 3.54 -19.45 -12.23
N GLY A 53 3.45 -19.71 -13.54
CA GLY A 53 2.73 -20.85 -14.10
C GLY A 53 3.21 -22.22 -13.62
N VAL A 54 4.53 -22.45 -13.70
CA VAL A 54 5.14 -23.71 -13.26
C VAL A 54 4.91 -23.92 -11.76
N VAL A 55 5.09 -22.88 -10.95
CA VAL A 55 4.89 -22.95 -9.50
C VAL A 55 3.43 -23.29 -9.17
N LEU A 56 2.47 -22.62 -9.80
CA LEU A 56 1.03 -22.91 -9.59
C LEU A 56 0.68 -24.34 -10.05
N ALA A 57 1.20 -24.78 -11.18
CA ALA A 57 0.98 -26.15 -11.66
C ALA A 57 1.57 -27.22 -10.74
N LEU A 58 2.73 -26.93 -10.12
CA LEU A 58 3.32 -27.80 -9.10
C LEU A 58 2.45 -27.85 -7.84
N VAL A 59 1.89 -26.73 -7.40
CA VAL A 59 0.95 -26.68 -6.27
C VAL A 59 -0.27 -27.55 -6.54
N LEU A 60 -0.91 -27.39 -7.70
CA LEU A 60 -2.07 -28.20 -8.10
C LEU A 60 -1.70 -29.69 -8.18
N THR A 61 -0.60 -30.02 -8.84
CA THR A 61 -0.18 -31.43 -8.96
C THR A 61 0.12 -32.07 -7.60
N ALA A 62 0.85 -31.36 -6.73
CA ALA A 62 1.20 -31.83 -5.40
C ALA A 62 -0.03 -31.94 -4.49
N GLY A 63 -0.93 -30.97 -4.54
CA GLY A 63 -2.14 -30.99 -3.75
C GLY A 63 -3.12 -32.07 -4.23
N HIS A 64 -3.27 -32.29 -5.53
CA HIS A 64 -4.04 -33.43 -6.04
C HIS A 64 -3.46 -34.77 -5.56
N PHE A 65 -2.14 -34.92 -5.58
CA PHE A 65 -1.48 -36.12 -5.04
C PHE A 65 -1.77 -36.30 -3.54
N LEU A 66 -1.66 -35.24 -2.74
CA LEU A 66 -1.98 -35.28 -1.30
C LEU A 66 -3.46 -35.56 -1.04
N ALA A 67 -4.36 -34.97 -1.83
CA ALA A 67 -5.80 -35.23 -1.76
C ALA A 67 -6.09 -36.71 -2.03
N SER A 68 -5.45 -37.31 -3.04
CA SER A 68 -5.57 -38.74 -3.33
C SER A 68 -5.00 -39.64 -2.22
N ALA A 69 -4.06 -39.12 -1.43
CA ALA A 69 -3.47 -39.78 -0.26
C ALA A 69 -4.30 -39.60 1.04
N GLY A 70 -5.50 -39.02 0.96
CA GLY A 70 -6.40 -38.85 2.11
C GLY A 70 -6.33 -37.47 2.78
N TYR A 71 -5.77 -36.46 2.11
CA TYR A 71 -5.70 -35.08 2.62
C TYR A 71 -6.50 -34.11 1.73
N PRO A 72 -7.85 -34.19 1.73
CA PRO A 72 -8.69 -33.33 0.91
C PRO A 72 -8.53 -31.86 1.34
N GLY A 73 -8.32 -30.98 0.35
CA GLY A 73 -8.10 -29.54 0.58
C GLY A 73 -6.62 -29.14 0.74
N SER A 74 -5.69 -30.09 0.58
CA SER A 74 -4.24 -29.83 0.59
C SER A 74 -3.77 -28.86 -0.51
N GLU A 75 -4.46 -28.77 -1.66
CA GLU A 75 -4.19 -27.75 -2.69
C GLU A 75 -4.30 -26.34 -2.12
N TYR A 76 -5.36 -26.03 -1.37
CA TYR A 76 -5.56 -24.72 -0.75
C TYR A 76 -4.45 -24.40 0.25
N VAL A 77 -4.08 -25.36 1.08
CA VAL A 77 -3.00 -25.21 2.07
C VAL A 77 -1.67 -24.90 1.37
N LEU A 78 -1.32 -25.67 0.35
CA LEU A 78 -0.09 -25.46 -0.43
C LEU A 78 -0.09 -24.10 -1.15
N LEU A 79 -1.23 -23.70 -1.71
CA LEU A 79 -1.39 -22.40 -2.35
C LEU A 79 -1.17 -21.26 -1.36
N GLU A 80 -1.75 -21.34 -0.16
CA GLU A 80 -1.55 -20.35 0.90
C GLU A 80 -0.09 -20.27 1.34
N PHE A 81 0.60 -21.40 1.48
CA PHE A 81 2.03 -21.39 1.79
C PHE A 81 2.86 -20.72 0.69
N VAL A 82 2.61 -21.05 -0.57
CA VAL A 82 3.35 -20.49 -1.71
C VAL A 82 3.07 -18.99 -1.87
N LEU A 83 1.81 -18.57 -1.78
CA LEU A 83 1.43 -17.16 -1.84
C LEU A 83 2.01 -16.38 -0.65
N GLY A 84 1.88 -16.94 0.55
CA GLY A 84 2.39 -16.35 1.78
C GLY A 84 3.90 -16.16 1.75
N ALA A 85 4.64 -17.20 1.36
CA ALA A 85 6.09 -17.15 1.21
C ALA A 85 6.51 -16.16 0.12
N THR A 86 5.85 -16.16 -1.04
CA THR A 86 6.16 -15.25 -2.14
C THR A 86 5.96 -13.79 -1.73
N LEU A 87 4.83 -13.47 -1.09
CA LEU A 87 4.53 -12.12 -0.61
C LEU A 87 5.51 -11.66 0.47
N LEU A 88 5.90 -12.56 1.38
CA LEU A 88 6.82 -12.25 2.48
C LEU A 88 8.28 -12.11 1.99
N VAL A 89 8.79 -13.09 1.23
CA VAL A 89 10.16 -13.07 0.71
C VAL A 89 10.37 -11.90 -0.24
N SER A 90 9.41 -11.61 -1.11
CA SER A 90 9.51 -10.46 -2.02
C SER A 90 9.51 -9.13 -1.27
N ALA A 91 8.72 -8.99 -0.20
CA ALA A 91 8.74 -7.82 0.66
C ALA A 91 10.09 -7.67 1.40
N LEU A 92 10.64 -8.76 1.93
CA LEU A 92 11.94 -8.76 2.62
C LEU A 92 13.11 -8.47 1.67
N ALA A 93 13.01 -8.87 0.41
CA ALA A 93 13.99 -8.57 -0.63
C ALA A 93 13.91 -7.12 -1.16
N GLY A 94 13.01 -6.29 -0.62
CA GLY A 94 12.81 -4.90 -1.06
C GLY A 94 12.14 -4.78 -2.43
N ARG A 95 11.58 -5.87 -2.96
CA ARG A 95 10.93 -5.94 -4.28
C ARG A 95 9.56 -6.58 -4.13
N PRO A 96 8.61 -5.93 -3.44
CA PRO A 96 7.34 -6.55 -3.10
C PRO A 96 6.56 -6.97 -4.35
N TRP A 97 6.27 -8.27 -4.45
CA TRP A 97 5.55 -8.85 -5.59
C TRP A 97 4.17 -8.23 -5.75
N LEU A 98 3.50 -7.90 -4.64
CA LEU A 98 2.24 -7.16 -4.65
C LEU A 98 2.35 -5.81 -5.39
N ALA A 99 3.49 -5.11 -5.27
CA ALA A 99 3.70 -3.88 -6.01
C ALA A 99 3.91 -4.10 -7.51
N SER A 100 4.52 -5.23 -7.91
CA SER A 100 4.61 -5.62 -9.31
C SER A 100 3.22 -5.92 -9.89
N LEU A 101 2.38 -6.64 -9.14
CA LEU A 101 1.00 -6.93 -9.54
C LEU A 101 0.16 -5.65 -9.66
N MET A 102 0.22 -4.77 -8.66
CA MET A 102 -0.58 -3.53 -8.65
C MET A 102 -0.15 -2.55 -9.75
N ARG A 103 1.13 -2.52 -10.14
CA ARG A 103 1.60 -1.75 -11.30
C ARG A 103 0.96 -2.16 -12.62
N ARG A 104 0.38 -3.37 -12.71
CA ARG A 104 -0.34 -3.84 -13.91
C ARG A 104 -1.74 -3.20 -14.03
N PHE A 105 -2.23 -2.53 -12.99
CA PHE A 105 -3.53 -1.85 -12.97
C PHE A 105 -3.40 -0.33 -13.18
N PRO A 106 -4.00 0.24 -14.25
CA PRO A 106 -3.95 1.67 -14.51
C PRO A 106 -4.69 2.46 -13.42
N GLY A 107 -4.11 3.58 -12.98
CA GLY A 107 -4.65 4.44 -11.92
C GLY A 107 -4.14 4.11 -10.50
N PHE A 108 -3.32 3.07 -10.35
CA PHE A 108 -2.67 2.74 -9.08
C PHE A 108 -1.19 3.15 -9.14
N SER A 109 -0.82 4.20 -8.40
CA SER A 109 0.59 4.60 -8.21
C SER A 109 1.01 4.23 -6.79
N PRO A 110 1.60 3.05 -6.57
CA PRO A 110 1.93 2.64 -5.22
C PRO A 110 3.15 3.39 -4.69
N GLU A 111 3.03 3.96 -3.49
CA GLU A 111 4.19 4.21 -2.65
C GLU A 111 4.82 2.86 -2.30
N GLU A 112 5.98 2.54 -2.86
CA GLU A 112 6.60 1.21 -2.76
C GLU A 112 6.79 0.74 -1.30
N GLY A 113 7.06 1.67 -0.38
CA GLY A 113 7.16 1.38 1.06
C GLY A 113 5.84 0.93 1.70
N ARG A 114 4.71 1.49 1.26
CA ARG A 114 3.38 1.10 1.75
C ARG A 114 3.00 -0.30 1.26
N LEU A 115 3.18 -0.57 -0.03
CA LEU A 115 2.90 -1.90 -0.57
C LEU A 115 3.85 -2.98 -0.06
N GLY A 116 5.11 -2.64 0.22
CA GLY A 116 6.05 -3.57 0.85
C GLY A 116 5.52 -4.08 2.18
N SER A 117 4.99 -3.19 2.99
CA SER A 117 4.42 -3.61 4.27
C SER A 117 3.09 -4.32 4.14
N VAL A 118 2.18 -3.90 3.25
CA VAL A 118 0.94 -4.65 3.02
C VAL A 118 1.25 -6.06 2.53
N SER A 119 2.25 -6.21 1.65
CA SER A 119 2.74 -7.51 1.20
C SER A 119 3.24 -8.37 2.36
N LYS A 120 3.97 -7.78 3.32
CA LYS A 120 4.42 -8.49 4.53
C LYS A 120 3.26 -8.95 5.41
N ASP A 121 2.29 -8.07 5.67
CA ASP A 121 1.14 -8.38 6.53
C ASP A 121 0.26 -9.47 5.88
N MET A 122 -0.04 -9.35 4.57
CA MET A 122 -0.77 -10.37 3.79
C MET A 122 0.01 -11.68 3.69
N GLY A 123 1.32 -11.63 3.44
CA GLY A 123 2.16 -12.84 3.39
C GLY A 123 2.17 -13.60 4.71
N THR A 124 2.29 -12.86 5.83
CA THR A 124 2.21 -13.43 7.19
C THR A 124 0.84 -14.05 7.46
N MET A 125 -0.23 -13.39 7.03
CA MET A 125 -1.61 -13.89 7.16
C MET A 125 -1.80 -15.22 6.44
N PHE A 126 -1.39 -15.32 5.18
CA PHE A 126 -1.47 -16.56 4.40
C PHE A 126 -0.64 -17.68 5.03
N LEU A 127 0.57 -17.39 5.54
CA LEU A 127 1.38 -18.41 6.22
C LEU A 127 0.76 -18.89 7.53
N LEU A 128 0.19 -17.98 8.33
CA LEU A 128 -0.49 -18.34 9.58
C LEU A 128 -1.76 -19.15 9.32
N HIS A 129 -2.55 -18.73 8.32
CA HIS A 129 -3.75 -19.45 7.93
C HIS A 129 -3.41 -20.83 7.34
N GLY A 130 -2.44 -20.91 6.44
CA GLY A 130 -1.96 -22.17 5.86
C GLY A 130 -1.36 -23.12 6.89
N ALA A 131 -0.64 -22.60 7.90
CA ALA A 131 -0.16 -23.39 9.02
C ALA A 131 -1.31 -23.92 9.89
N PHE A 132 -2.32 -23.09 10.16
CA PHE A 132 -3.51 -23.48 10.91
C PHE A 132 -4.32 -24.55 10.18
N THR A 133 -4.67 -24.32 8.91
CA THR A 133 -5.44 -25.26 8.09
C THR A 133 -4.66 -26.52 7.77
N GLY A 134 -3.35 -26.42 7.57
CA GLY A 134 -2.46 -27.58 7.40
C GLY A 134 -2.35 -28.44 8.66
N ALA A 135 -2.20 -27.82 9.84
CA ALA A 135 -2.23 -28.56 11.11
C ALA A 135 -3.59 -29.24 11.33
N TRP A 136 -4.68 -28.53 11.06
CA TRP A 136 -6.03 -29.08 11.13
C TRP A 136 -6.21 -30.28 10.19
N LEU A 137 -5.78 -30.15 8.93
CA LEU A 137 -5.84 -31.21 7.93
C LEU A 137 -5.08 -32.47 8.37
N VAL A 138 -3.92 -32.30 9.01
CA VAL A 138 -3.11 -33.42 9.53
C VAL A 138 -3.79 -34.10 10.73
N LEU A 139 -4.45 -33.32 11.59
CA LEU A 139 -5.07 -33.84 12.83
C LEU A 139 -6.44 -34.49 12.58
N GLU A 140 -7.28 -33.87 11.75
CA GLU A 140 -8.68 -34.26 11.53
C GLU A 140 -8.89 -35.01 10.20
N GLY A 141 -7.86 -35.12 9.36
CA GLY A 141 -7.93 -35.82 8.06
C GLY A 141 -8.73 -35.07 6.99
N GLY A 142 -9.11 -33.82 7.24
CA GLY A 142 -9.85 -32.98 6.30
C GLY A 142 -10.00 -31.55 6.80
N ILE A 143 -10.41 -30.65 5.91
CA ILE A 143 -10.66 -29.24 6.23
C ILE A 143 -12.17 -28.98 6.24
N ASP A 144 -12.70 -28.54 7.37
CA ASP A 144 -14.05 -27.99 7.44
C ASP A 144 -14.06 -26.61 6.76
N VAL A 145 -14.78 -26.51 5.64
CA VAL A 145 -14.82 -25.31 4.79
C VAL A 145 -15.33 -24.08 5.56
N PRO A 146 -16.46 -24.15 6.31
CA PRO A 146 -16.88 -23.06 7.20
C PRO A 146 -15.80 -22.59 8.18
N VAL A 147 -15.07 -23.51 8.82
CA VAL A 147 -13.99 -23.16 9.77
C VAL A 147 -12.83 -22.48 9.05
N ALA A 148 -12.41 -23.00 7.89
CA ALA A 148 -11.36 -22.39 7.09
C ALA A 148 -11.75 -20.97 6.62
N LEU A 149 -12.96 -20.80 6.08
CA LEU A 149 -13.44 -19.48 5.65
C LEU A 149 -13.58 -18.50 6.82
N GLY A 150 -14.10 -18.95 7.95
CA GLY A 150 -14.28 -18.13 9.15
C GLY A 150 -12.96 -17.65 9.74
N SER A 151 -11.98 -18.56 9.85
CA SER A 151 -10.64 -18.23 10.34
C SER A 151 -9.86 -17.34 9.37
N PHE A 152 -9.96 -17.57 8.06
CA PHE A 152 -9.42 -16.68 7.03
C PHE A 152 -10.01 -15.27 7.14
N ALA A 153 -11.34 -15.16 7.20
CA ALA A 153 -12.03 -13.88 7.28
C ALA A 153 -11.64 -13.09 8.54
N LEU A 154 -11.49 -13.77 9.68
CA LEU A 154 -11.03 -13.16 10.92
C LEU A 154 -9.59 -12.64 10.80
N LEU A 155 -8.67 -13.45 10.28
CA LEU A 155 -7.28 -13.04 10.07
C LEU A 155 -7.18 -11.87 9.08
N TYR A 156 -7.93 -11.92 7.98
CA TYR A 156 -7.99 -10.84 7.01
C TYR A 156 -8.52 -9.54 7.62
N LEU A 157 -9.60 -9.62 8.43
CA LEU A 157 -10.13 -8.46 9.15
C LEU A 157 -9.08 -7.85 10.08
N LEU A 158 -8.33 -8.68 10.83
CA LEU A 158 -7.25 -8.21 11.69
C LEU A 158 -6.14 -7.51 10.90
N VAL A 159 -5.75 -8.04 9.74
CA VAL A 159 -4.78 -7.41 8.83
C VAL A 159 -5.29 -6.06 8.34
N VAL A 160 -6.56 -5.97 7.93
CA VAL A 160 -7.18 -4.72 7.49
C VAL A 160 -7.19 -3.68 8.62
N ILE A 161 -7.63 -4.06 9.82
CA ILE A 161 -7.66 -3.16 10.99
C ILE A 161 -6.25 -2.66 11.33
N ARG A 162 -5.27 -3.57 11.39
CA ARG A 162 -3.86 -3.24 11.66
C ARG A 162 -3.30 -2.29 10.61
N THR A 163 -3.53 -2.58 9.34
CA THR A 163 -3.06 -1.76 8.22
C THR A 163 -3.68 -0.36 8.28
N ARG A 164 -5.00 -0.26 8.50
CA ARG A 164 -5.69 1.03 8.64
C ARG A 164 -5.19 1.83 9.83
N SER A 165 -5.00 1.19 10.98
CA SER A 165 -4.46 1.83 12.18
C SER A 165 -3.07 2.40 11.92
N ARG A 166 -2.18 1.63 11.27
CA ARG A 166 -0.83 2.08 10.97
C ARG A 166 -0.80 3.20 9.94
N LEU A 167 -1.60 3.11 8.89
CA LEU A 167 -1.76 4.20 7.91
C LEU A 167 -2.28 5.48 8.58
N GLY A 168 -3.22 5.35 9.52
CA GLY A 168 -3.69 6.47 10.33
C GLY A 168 -2.57 7.10 11.15
N HIS A 169 -1.77 6.27 11.85
CA HIS A 169 -0.63 6.75 12.64
C HIS A 169 0.45 7.39 11.76
N GLU A 170 0.81 6.79 10.63
CA GLU A 170 1.80 7.33 9.67
C GLU A 170 1.33 8.67 9.11
N THR A 171 0.03 8.80 8.81
CA THR A 171 -0.56 10.05 8.36
C THR A 171 -0.48 11.11 9.46
N LEU A 172 -0.79 10.76 10.71
CA LEU A 172 -0.71 11.67 11.85
C LEU A 172 0.71 12.04 12.26
N SER A 173 1.68 11.12 12.15
CA SER A 173 3.09 11.37 12.44
C SER A 173 3.78 12.15 11.32
N GLY A 174 3.33 11.97 10.09
CA GLY A 174 3.79 12.73 8.92
C GLY A 174 3.11 14.09 8.77
N MET A 175 2.03 14.37 9.51
CA MET A 175 1.36 15.66 9.46
C MET A 175 2.33 16.80 9.86
N PRO A 176 2.30 17.92 9.13
CA PRO A 176 3.04 19.11 9.51
C PRO A 176 2.64 19.58 10.91
N ARG A 177 3.62 19.95 11.73
CA ARG A 177 3.41 20.48 13.08
C ARG A 177 4.27 21.71 13.29
N LEU A 178 3.73 22.64 14.08
CA LEU A 178 4.48 23.78 14.60
C LEU A 178 5.03 23.39 15.98
N ILE A 179 6.35 23.39 16.11
CA ILE A 179 7.04 23.24 17.39
C ILE A 179 7.42 24.64 17.86
N VAL A 180 6.78 25.12 18.92
CA VAL A 180 7.08 26.43 19.52
C VAL A 180 8.33 26.28 20.37
N GLU A 181 9.45 26.90 19.94
CA GLU A 181 10.74 26.87 20.65
C GLU A 181 10.79 27.94 21.75
N ASP A 182 10.22 29.13 21.47
CA ASP A 182 10.12 30.29 22.37
C ASP A 182 8.73 30.95 22.20
N GLU A 183 8.33 31.87 23.08
CA GLU A 183 6.99 32.51 23.11
C GLU A 183 6.46 33.02 21.76
N ARG A 184 7.34 33.32 20.81
CA ARG A 184 6.95 33.76 19.45
C ARG A 184 7.61 33.00 18.33
N ARG A 185 8.57 32.10 18.58
CA ARG A 185 9.33 31.44 17.52
C ARG A 185 8.87 29.99 17.37
N ALA A 186 8.46 29.62 16.17
CA ALA A 186 8.07 28.27 15.84
C ALA A 186 8.89 27.69 14.70
N VAL A 187 9.06 26.37 14.76
CA VAL A 187 9.66 25.55 13.72
C VAL A 187 8.57 24.73 13.07
N LEU A 188 8.46 24.84 11.75
CA LEU A 188 7.58 23.97 10.97
C LEU A 188 8.33 22.67 10.67
N VAL A 189 7.79 21.55 11.13
CA VAL A 189 8.34 20.20 10.92
C VAL A 189 7.31 19.36 10.19
N SER A 190 7.73 18.61 9.18
CA SER A 190 6.89 17.68 8.41
C SER A 190 7.68 16.40 8.15
N GLY A 191 7.12 15.24 8.50
CA GLY A 191 7.79 13.94 8.36
C GLY A 191 9.16 13.86 9.06
N GLY A 192 9.34 14.55 10.19
CA GLY A 192 10.61 14.61 10.93
C GLY A 192 11.67 15.54 10.35
N ARG A 193 11.42 16.18 9.20
CA ARG A 193 12.32 17.19 8.60
C ARG A 193 11.88 18.59 9.00
N ARG A 194 12.84 19.43 9.41
CA ARG A 194 12.64 20.87 9.59
C ARG A 194 12.44 21.53 8.22
N LEU A 195 11.27 22.11 8.00
CA LEU A 195 10.94 22.83 6.77
C LEU A 195 11.35 24.30 6.82
N GLY A 196 11.40 24.88 8.02
CA GLY A 196 11.80 26.27 8.22
C GLY A 196 11.39 26.79 9.58
N THR A 197 11.59 28.09 9.80
CA THR A 197 11.17 28.80 11.01
C THR A 197 10.33 30.02 10.68
N LEU A 198 9.45 30.37 11.60
CA LEU A 198 8.64 31.58 11.54
C LEU A 198 8.43 32.13 12.94
N GLU A 199 8.13 33.42 13.03
CA GLU A 199 7.49 33.97 14.20
C GLU A 199 5.97 33.78 14.08
N VAL A 200 5.32 33.21 15.08
CA VAL A 200 3.88 32.96 15.04
C VAL A 200 3.21 33.22 16.38
N GLU A 201 2.11 33.97 16.34
CA GLU A 201 1.18 34.11 17.45
C GLU A 201 -0.05 33.24 17.17
N ILE A 202 -0.29 32.23 18.01
CA ILE A 202 -1.36 31.25 17.81
C ILE A 202 -2.64 31.74 18.51
N GLY A 203 -3.71 31.87 17.73
CA GLY A 203 -5.06 32.15 18.20
C GLY A 203 -6.10 31.66 17.19
N ARG A 204 -7.35 32.14 17.28
CA ARG A 204 -8.36 31.86 16.24
C ARG A 204 -7.91 32.35 14.86
N VAL A 205 -7.17 33.46 14.84
CA VAL A 205 -6.39 33.94 13.70
C VAL A 205 -4.93 33.80 14.07
N ALA A 206 -4.19 32.98 13.33
CA ALA A 206 -2.75 32.88 13.52
C ALA A 206 -2.07 34.05 12.82
N ILE A 207 -1.17 34.75 13.51
CA ILE A 207 -0.38 35.84 12.92
C ILE A 207 1.04 35.33 12.72
N ALA A 208 1.44 35.14 11.47
CA ALA A 208 2.76 34.68 11.08
C ALA A 208 3.60 35.84 10.53
N ARG A 209 4.89 35.86 10.88
CA ARG A 209 5.88 36.88 10.49
C ARG A 209 7.25 36.23 10.30
N ARG A 210 8.14 36.92 9.59
CA ARG A 210 9.59 36.64 9.51
C ARG A 210 9.92 35.17 9.20
N PHE A 211 9.65 34.78 7.96
CA PHE A 211 9.84 33.43 7.48
C PHE A 211 11.32 33.16 7.17
N ARG A 212 11.80 31.98 7.55
CA ARG A 212 13.05 31.42 7.03
C ARG A 212 12.78 30.01 6.56
N VAL A 213 12.64 29.84 5.26
CA VAL A 213 12.42 28.54 4.63
C VAL A 213 13.74 27.79 4.55
N GLY A 214 13.72 26.50 4.87
CA GLY A 214 14.88 25.63 4.81
C GLY A 214 15.35 25.41 3.37
N GLU A 215 16.64 25.12 3.22
CA GLU A 215 17.26 24.91 1.91
C GLU A 215 16.59 23.74 1.15
N GLY A 216 16.30 23.97 -0.13
CA GLY A 216 15.61 23.01 -1.00
C GLY A 216 14.13 22.77 -0.66
N VAL A 217 13.49 23.65 0.12
CA VAL A 217 12.04 23.63 0.35
C VAL A 217 11.38 24.72 -0.49
N GLU A 218 10.43 24.34 -1.32
CA GLU A 218 9.66 25.30 -2.12
C GLU A 218 8.67 26.08 -1.23
N MET A 219 8.57 27.39 -1.44
CA MET A 219 7.73 28.27 -0.63
C MET A 219 6.25 27.85 -0.64
N HIS A 220 5.70 27.46 -1.80
CA HIS A 220 4.32 27.00 -1.90
C HIS A 220 4.06 25.78 -0.98
N ARG A 221 5.04 24.87 -0.88
CA ARG A 221 4.94 23.65 -0.09
C ARG A 221 5.05 23.98 1.39
N PHE A 222 5.95 24.89 1.73
CA PHE A 222 6.07 25.43 3.09
C PHE A 222 4.75 26.06 3.56
N LEU A 223 4.12 26.91 2.76
CA LEU A 223 2.83 27.54 3.09
C LEU A 223 1.71 26.50 3.26
N ALA A 224 1.60 25.55 2.35
CA ALA A 224 0.60 24.48 2.45
C ALA A 224 0.78 23.62 3.72
N ASP A 225 2.02 23.33 4.11
CA ASP A 225 2.29 22.58 5.33
C ASP A 225 2.07 23.43 6.60
N LEU A 226 2.37 24.74 6.55
CA LEU A 226 2.03 25.69 7.62
C LEU A 226 0.53 25.75 7.86
N GLU A 227 -0.27 25.87 6.80
CA GLU A 227 -1.73 25.92 6.88
C GLU A 227 -2.32 24.65 7.50
N LYS A 228 -1.81 23.48 7.11
CA LYS A 228 -2.20 22.20 7.71
C LYS A 228 -1.85 22.17 9.20
N ALA A 229 -0.66 22.63 9.57
CA ALA A 229 -0.24 22.69 10.97
C ALA A 229 -1.17 23.61 11.78
N LEU A 230 -1.42 24.84 11.30
CA LEU A 230 -2.29 25.81 11.96
C LEU A 230 -3.74 25.34 12.07
N ARG A 231 -4.29 24.72 11.01
CA ARG A 231 -5.63 24.12 11.04
C ARG A 231 -5.71 23.03 12.10
N SER A 232 -4.68 22.19 12.23
CA SER A 232 -4.62 21.14 13.26
C SER A 232 -4.54 21.69 14.68
N SER A 233 -3.99 22.90 14.84
CA SER A 233 -3.96 23.64 16.12
C SER A 233 -5.25 24.42 16.42
N GLY A 234 -6.28 24.31 15.57
CA GLY A 234 -7.58 24.95 15.77
C GLY A 234 -7.69 26.39 15.24
N CYS A 235 -6.74 26.86 14.45
CA CYS A 235 -6.81 28.17 13.80
C CYS A 235 -7.83 28.16 12.65
N LEU A 236 -8.61 29.23 12.51
CA LEU A 236 -9.61 29.41 11.45
C LEU A 236 -9.08 30.21 10.26
N SER A 237 -8.04 31.00 10.49
CA SER A 237 -7.37 31.78 9.46
C SER A 237 -5.91 32.01 9.84
N VAL A 238 -5.11 32.30 8.81
CA VAL A 238 -3.72 32.73 8.94
C VAL A 238 -3.56 34.10 8.30
N ARG A 239 -2.84 34.97 9.00
CA ARG A 239 -2.42 36.29 8.52
C ARG A 239 -0.91 36.36 8.51
N ILE A 240 -0.35 36.66 7.36
CA ILE A 240 1.06 36.92 7.15
C ILE A 240 1.25 38.43 7.20
N ALA A 241 1.71 38.93 8.34
CA ALA A 241 1.78 40.38 8.61
C ALA A 241 3.06 41.03 8.04
N GLU A 242 4.14 40.25 7.91
CA GLU A 242 5.41 40.69 7.31
C GLU A 242 5.83 39.66 6.27
N TRP A 243 5.97 40.09 5.02
CA TRP A 243 6.42 39.27 3.90
C TRP A 243 7.54 40.00 3.14
N ASP A 244 8.71 39.37 3.10
CA ASP A 244 9.93 39.89 2.49
C ASP A 244 10.30 39.17 1.18
N GLY A 245 9.51 38.18 0.76
CA GLY A 245 9.69 37.41 -0.47
C GLY A 245 8.83 37.88 -1.64
N ASP A 246 8.89 37.13 -2.74
CA ASP A 246 7.99 37.28 -3.89
C ASP A 246 6.53 37.07 -3.46
N THR A 247 5.59 37.88 -3.94
CA THR A 247 4.16 37.79 -3.63
C THR A 247 3.47 36.68 -4.42
N LEU A 248 4.03 36.27 -5.56
CA LEU A 248 3.44 35.27 -6.45
C LEU A 248 3.10 33.94 -5.75
N PRO A 249 3.94 33.35 -4.87
CA PRO A 249 3.57 32.16 -4.11
C PRO A 249 2.37 32.35 -3.18
N LEU A 250 2.16 33.55 -2.63
CA LEU A 250 1.02 33.87 -1.77
C LEU A 250 -0.28 33.93 -2.59
N GLU A 251 -0.23 34.60 -3.74
CA GLU A 251 -1.36 34.70 -4.66
C GLU A 251 -1.76 33.33 -5.21
N ILE A 252 -0.79 32.51 -5.65
CA ILE A 252 -1.02 31.13 -6.11
C ILE A 252 -1.61 30.28 -4.97
N SER A 253 -1.18 30.53 -3.74
CA SER A 253 -1.72 29.89 -2.54
C SER A 253 -3.04 30.52 -2.09
N GLY A 254 -3.63 31.48 -2.82
CA GLY A 254 -4.95 32.04 -2.53
C GLY A 254 -5.00 32.93 -1.29
N TYR A 255 -3.87 33.54 -0.90
CA TYR A 255 -3.88 34.61 0.08
C TYR A 255 -4.41 35.90 -0.55
N ILE A 256 -5.18 36.66 0.24
CA ILE A 256 -5.75 37.94 -0.15
C ILE A 256 -4.99 39.04 0.57
N GLU A 257 -4.47 40.00 -0.19
CA GLU A 257 -3.78 41.16 0.37
C GLU A 257 -4.76 42.08 1.12
N SER A 258 -4.32 42.60 2.27
CA SER A 258 -5.06 43.58 3.07
C SER A 258 -4.11 44.56 3.74
N PRO A 259 -4.58 45.70 4.29
CA PRO A 259 -3.72 46.64 5.01
C PRO A 259 -3.00 46.05 6.22
N ALA A 260 -3.48 44.92 6.75
CA ALA A 260 -2.87 44.20 7.87
C ALA A 260 -1.92 43.06 7.42
N GLY A 261 -1.67 42.93 6.11
CA GLY A 261 -0.90 41.86 5.49
C GLY A 261 -1.76 40.87 4.70
N TRP A 262 -1.18 39.73 4.36
CA TRP A 262 -1.80 38.70 3.52
C TRP A 262 -2.62 37.73 4.36
N THR A 263 -3.89 37.54 4.03
CA THR A 263 -4.80 36.70 4.84
C THR A 263 -5.36 35.54 4.02
N ARG A 264 -5.43 34.37 4.64
CA ARG A 264 -6.11 33.18 4.08
C ARG A 264 -6.96 32.52 5.15
N ARG A 265 -8.17 32.10 4.77
CA ARG A 265 -9.02 31.25 5.61
C ARG A 265 -8.52 29.81 5.54
N LEU A 266 -8.36 29.19 6.70
CA LEU A 266 -7.94 27.79 6.83
C LEU A 266 -9.16 26.87 6.76
#